data_AF-A0A0F9EPW1-F1
#
_entry.id   AF-A0A0F9EPW1-F1
#
_cell.length_a   1.000
_cell.length_b   1.000
_cell.length_c   1.000
_cell.angle_alpha   90.00
_cell.angle_beta   90.00
_cell.angle_gamma   90.00
#
_symmetry.space_group_name_H-M   'P 1'
#
loop_
_entity.id
_entity.type
_entity.pdbx_description
1 polymer ?
#
loop_
_entity_poly.entity_id
_entity_poly.type
_entity_poly.pdbx_seq_one_letter_code
_entity_poly.pdbx_strand_id
1 'polypeptide(L)'
;MLSALIFDMAPKDKKSCMNILDNHKDVNISGQAIRMVICALCRGEGLDPFDFLSPLSKCQACLGKGQVEVEEPLKQCAYCEGTGIQPYGARPMCVVCEGKGVVNIREPNEICPDCIGSGRAGDDGIPCLICKGKGAVAKKAFYKGK
;
A
#
# COMPACT_ATOMS: atom_id res chain seq x y z
N MET A 1 -10.83 -6.11 -63.76
CA MET A 1 -11.80 -5.96 -62.65
C MET A 1 -10.96 -5.98 -61.38
N LEU A 2 -10.84 -4.88 -60.63
CA LEU A 2 -11.81 -4.39 -59.62
C LEU A 2 -12.25 -5.52 -58.67
N SER A 3 -12.09 -5.48 -57.33
CA SER A 3 -11.53 -4.47 -56.40
C SER A 3 -10.96 -5.22 -55.16
N ALA A 4 -10.38 -4.64 -54.09
CA ALA A 4 -10.28 -3.25 -53.60
C ALA A 4 -9.00 -3.03 -52.77
N LEU A 5 -8.89 -1.91 -52.04
CA LEU A 5 -7.92 -1.66 -50.97
C LEU A 5 -8.62 -1.71 -49.60
N ILE A 6 -7.96 -2.25 -48.57
CA ILE A 6 -8.17 -1.85 -47.18
C ILE A 6 -6.77 -1.66 -46.55
N PHE A 7 -6.50 -0.45 -46.07
CA PHE A 7 -5.41 -0.16 -45.14
C PHE A 7 -5.83 -0.65 -43.75
N ASP A 8 -4.89 -1.17 -42.94
CA ASP A 8 -4.48 -0.42 -41.73
C ASP A 8 -3.32 -1.06 -40.95
N MET A 9 -2.22 -0.30 -40.88
CA MET A 9 -1.47 0.04 -39.66
C MET A 9 -1.20 -1.06 -38.62
N ALA A 10 -0.29 -1.99 -38.93
CA ALA A 10 0.42 -2.73 -37.88
C ALA A 10 1.43 -1.80 -37.15
N PRO A 11 1.37 -1.66 -35.81
CA PRO A 11 2.37 -0.90 -35.07
C PRO A 11 3.75 -1.58 -35.14
N LYS A 12 4.77 -0.77 -35.43
CA LYS A 12 6.16 -1.20 -35.62
C LYS A 12 6.87 -1.48 -34.28
N ASP A 13 8.07 -2.03 -34.42
CA ASP A 13 9.14 -2.04 -33.41
C ASP A 13 9.02 -3.04 -32.25
N LYS A 14 9.14 -4.32 -32.62
CA LYS A 14 9.88 -5.29 -31.79
C LYS A 14 11.37 -4.88 -31.71
N LYS A 15 11.67 -3.85 -30.92
CA LYS A 15 13.00 -3.66 -30.33
C LYS A 15 12.97 -4.35 -28.97
N SER A 16 13.96 -5.09 -28.52
CA SER A 16 15.20 -5.64 -29.07
C SER A 16 15.79 -6.36 -27.85
N CYS A 17 16.52 -7.46 -28.02
CA CYS A 17 17.28 -8.01 -26.89
C CYS A 17 18.21 -6.92 -26.33
N MET A 18 18.17 -6.68 -25.03
CA MET A 18 19.24 -5.98 -24.33
C MET A 18 19.33 -6.47 -22.88
N ASN A 19 20.45 -7.09 -22.53
CA ASN A 19 20.81 -7.27 -21.13
C ASN A 19 21.21 -5.91 -20.57
N ILE A 20 20.36 -5.30 -19.76
CA ILE A 20 20.76 -4.23 -18.85
C ILE A 20 20.22 -4.60 -17.46
N LEU A 21 21.10 -4.63 -16.47
CA LEU A 21 20.73 -4.76 -15.05
C LEU A 21 20.22 -3.40 -14.56
N ASP A 22 19.08 -2.97 -15.10
CA ASP A 22 18.52 -1.68 -14.79
C ASP A 22 17.99 -1.66 -13.35
N ASN A 23 18.64 -0.86 -12.52
CA ASN A 23 18.16 -0.46 -11.20
C ASN A 23 17.04 0.58 -11.34
N HIS A 24 16.04 0.30 -12.19
CA HIS A 24 14.83 1.09 -12.23
C HIS A 24 14.07 0.83 -10.93
N LYS A 25 14.05 1.83 -10.04
CA LYS A 25 13.00 1.91 -9.03
C LYS A 25 11.68 2.07 -9.79
N ASP A 26 10.81 1.07 -9.70
CA ASP A 26 9.44 1.20 -10.17
C ASP A 26 8.82 2.44 -9.50
N VAL A 27 8.40 3.41 -10.30
CA VAL A 27 7.75 4.63 -9.81
C VAL A 27 6.30 4.65 -10.26
N ASN A 28 5.40 5.07 -9.38
CA ASN A 28 4.01 5.30 -9.76
C ASN A 28 3.89 6.51 -10.70
N ILE A 29 2.69 6.74 -11.24
CA ILE A 29 2.38 7.88 -12.12
C ILE A 29 2.66 9.25 -11.43
N SER A 30 2.71 9.28 -10.09
CA SER A 30 3.04 10.44 -9.26
C SER A 30 4.54 10.59 -8.95
N GLY A 31 5.42 9.73 -9.51
CA GLY A 31 6.87 9.75 -9.30
C GLY A 31 7.36 9.21 -7.94
N GLN A 32 6.49 8.59 -7.15
CA GLN A 32 6.86 7.94 -5.88
C GLN A 32 7.40 6.54 -6.15
N ALA A 33 8.51 6.18 -5.51
CA ALA A 33 9.04 4.82 -5.57
C ALA A 33 8.04 3.82 -4.98
N ILE A 34 7.83 2.72 -5.70
CA ILE A 34 7.02 1.58 -5.28
C ILE A 34 7.96 0.55 -4.65
N ARG A 35 7.50 -0.08 -3.57
CA ARG A 35 8.19 -1.17 -2.91
C ARG A 35 7.26 -2.35 -2.70
N MET A 36 7.73 -3.54 -3.07
CA MET A 36 7.12 -4.81 -2.69
C MET A 36 7.34 -5.07 -1.20
N VAL A 37 6.27 -5.37 -0.47
CA VAL A 37 6.33 -5.84 0.91
C VAL A 37 5.52 -7.12 1.08
N ILE A 38 5.92 -7.96 2.04
CA ILE A 38 5.14 -9.14 2.44
C ILE A 38 3.79 -8.67 2.97
N CYS A 39 2.71 -9.31 2.51
CA CYS A 39 1.36 -9.01 3.00
C CYS A 39 1.26 -9.41 4.48
N ALA A 40 1.12 -8.43 5.38
CA ALA A 40 1.09 -8.70 6.81
C ALA A 40 -0.09 -9.58 7.23
N LEU A 41 -1.27 -9.37 6.63
CA LEU A 41 -2.50 -10.11 6.92
C LEU A 41 -2.29 -11.63 6.83
N CYS A 42 -1.82 -12.13 5.68
CA CYS A 42 -1.56 -13.56 5.45
C CYS A 42 -0.09 -13.97 5.63
N ARG A 43 0.78 -13.06 6.11
CA ARG A 43 2.21 -13.27 6.38
C ARG A 43 3.05 -13.81 5.20
N GLY A 44 2.55 -13.67 3.97
CA GLY A 44 3.20 -14.20 2.77
C GLY A 44 2.51 -15.40 2.12
N GLU A 45 1.64 -16.12 2.84
CA GLU A 45 1.02 -17.37 2.37
C GLU A 45 0.06 -17.19 1.19
N GLY A 46 -0.49 -15.99 1.01
CA GLY A 46 -1.49 -15.70 -0.01
C GLY A 46 -2.89 -16.26 0.29
N LEU A 47 -3.08 -17.09 1.32
CA LEU A 47 -4.38 -17.60 1.79
C LEU A 47 -5.01 -16.66 2.84
N ASP A 48 -6.34 -16.64 2.93
CA ASP A 48 -7.05 -15.88 3.98
C ASP A 48 -6.86 -16.58 5.33
N PRO A 49 -6.31 -15.92 6.36
CA PRO A 49 -5.90 -16.57 7.61
C PRO A 49 -7.07 -16.80 8.60
N PHE A 50 -8.32 -16.60 8.16
CA PHE A 50 -9.52 -16.74 8.98
C PHE A 50 -10.55 -17.73 8.40
N ASP A 51 -10.23 -18.39 7.28
CA ASP A 51 -11.04 -19.44 6.64
C ASP A 51 -12.52 -19.06 6.34
N PHE A 52 -12.85 -17.76 6.23
CA PHE A 52 -14.25 -17.25 6.19
C PHE A 52 -15.18 -17.88 5.15
N LEU A 53 -14.65 -18.45 4.07
CA LEU A 53 -15.40 -19.18 3.04
C LEU A 53 -14.87 -20.61 2.84
N SER A 54 -13.57 -20.82 2.97
CA SER A 54 -12.87 -22.11 2.92
C SER A 54 -11.39 -21.95 3.28
N PRO A 55 -10.68 -23.02 3.67
CA PRO A 55 -9.22 -23.02 3.84
C PRO A 55 -8.41 -22.78 2.55
N LEU A 56 -9.06 -22.76 1.38
CA LEU A 56 -8.44 -22.47 0.08
C LEU A 56 -8.75 -21.03 -0.39
N SER A 57 -9.38 -20.22 0.46
CA SER A 57 -9.74 -18.84 0.12
C SER A 57 -8.48 -17.99 -0.02
N LYS A 58 -8.39 -17.21 -1.09
CA LYS A 58 -7.29 -16.27 -1.29
C LYS A 58 -7.39 -15.11 -0.31
N CYS A 59 -6.27 -14.68 0.23
CA CYS A 59 -6.14 -13.51 1.09
C CYS A 59 -6.73 -12.27 0.41
N GLN A 60 -7.73 -11.69 1.05
CA GLN A 60 -8.43 -10.47 0.63
C GLN A 60 -7.52 -9.23 0.44
N ALA A 61 -6.35 -9.16 1.09
CA ALA A 61 -5.43 -8.03 0.97
C ALA A 61 -4.46 -8.13 -0.23
N CYS A 62 -3.98 -9.33 -0.56
CA CYS A 62 -2.98 -9.55 -1.63
C CYS A 62 -3.51 -10.39 -2.80
N LEU A 63 -4.78 -10.80 -2.77
CA LEU A 63 -5.47 -11.58 -3.81
C LEU A 63 -4.76 -12.88 -4.20
N GLY A 64 -4.09 -13.54 -3.24
CA GLY A 64 -3.29 -14.76 -3.48
C GLY A 64 -1.81 -14.55 -3.75
N LYS A 65 -1.31 -13.31 -3.90
CA LYS A 65 0.09 -13.03 -4.27
C LYS A 65 1.13 -13.19 -3.14
N GLY A 66 0.70 -13.25 -1.88
CA GLY A 66 1.59 -13.19 -0.70
C GLY A 66 2.25 -11.82 -0.44
N GLN A 67 2.35 -10.96 -1.45
CA GLN A 67 2.99 -9.64 -1.38
C GLN A 67 2.08 -8.54 -1.94
N VAL A 68 2.39 -7.30 -1.58
CA VAL A 68 1.64 -6.09 -1.96
C VAL A 68 2.60 -4.95 -2.34
N GLU A 69 2.21 -4.18 -3.34
CA GLU A 69 2.90 -2.95 -3.76
C GLU A 69 2.49 -1.80 -2.83
N VAL A 70 3.46 -1.03 -2.33
CA VAL A 70 3.21 0.15 -1.49
C VAL A 70 4.19 1.28 -1.83
N GLU A 71 3.68 2.50 -1.88
CA GLU A 71 4.45 3.71 -2.18
C GLU A 71 5.34 4.15 -1.01
N GLU A 72 6.62 4.40 -1.25
CA GLU A 72 7.53 5.03 -0.28
C GLU A 72 7.21 6.53 -0.10
N PRO A 73 7.56 7.15 1.06
CA PRO A 73 8.15 6.57 2.26
C PRO A 73 7.17 5.67 3.04
N LEU A 74 7.66 4.55 3.56
CA LEU A 74 6.86 3.60 4.35
C LEU A 74 7.12 3.74 5.85
N LYS A 75 6.06 3.57 6.64
CA LYS A 75 6.13 3.36 8.09
C LYS A 75 5.24 2.18 8.48
N GLN A 76 5.64 1.43 9.51
CA GLN A 76 4.76 0.44 10.15
C GLN A 76 3.44 1.11 10.57
N CYS A 77 2.31 0.45 10.28
CA CYS A 77 1.00 0.96 10.65
C CYS A 77 0.85 0.95 12.17
N ALA A 78 0.91 2.12 12.81
CA ALA A 78 0.79 2.26 14.26
C ALA A 78 -0.51 1.64 14.78
N TYR A 79 -1.64 1.92 14.10
CA TYR A 79 -2.95 1.43 14.51
C TYR A 79 -3.03 -0.09 14.71
N CYS A 80 -2.50 -0.90 13.78
CA CYS A 80 -2.49 -2.37 13.88
C CYS A 80 -1.14 -2.96 14.30
N GLU A 81 -0.20 -2.12 14.73
CA GLU A 81 1.16 -2.50 15.11
C GLU A 81 1.89 -3.35 14.05
N GLY A 82 1.57 -3.12 12.77
CA GLY A 82 2.15 -3.87 11.65
C GLY A 82 1.49 -5.21 11.32
N THR A 83 0.53 -5.71 12.10
CA THR A 83 -0.09 -7.03 11.88
C THR A 83 -0.95 -7.13 10.62
N GLY A 84 -1.46 -6.00 10.11
CA GLY A 84 -2.47 -5.99 9.05
C GLY A 84 -3.88 -6.40 9.51
N ILE A 85 -4.05 -6.80 10.76
CA ILE A 85 -5.31 -7.26 11.36
C ILE A 85 -5.98 -6.11 12.09
N GLN A 86 -7.32 -6.04 12.08
CA GLN A 86 -8.07 -5.01 12.79
C GLN A 86 -7.94 -5.19 14.32
N PRO A 87 -7.43 -4.21 15.07
CA PRO A 87 -7.56 -4.18 16.51
C PRO A 87 -9.03 -3.94 16.90
N TYR A 88 -9.49 -4.64 17.95
CA TYR A 88 -10.74 -4.34 18.67
C TYR A 88 -12.03 -4.30 17.81
N GLY A 89 -12.10 -5.02 16.69
CA GLY A 89 -13.26 -4.99 15.80
C GLY A 89 -13.63 -6.34 15.18
N ALA A 90 -14.87 -6.44 14.69
CA ALA A 90 -15.41 -7.64 14.04
C ALA A 90 -14.95 -7.84 12.57
N ARG A 91 -14.18 -6.90 12.01
CA ARG A 91 -13.61 -7.04 10.65
C ARG A 91 -12.23 -7.69 10.75
N PRO A 92 -11.85 -8.67 9.91
CA PRO A 92 -10.53 -9.28 9.96
C PRO A 92 -9.39 -8.33 9.54
N MET A 93 -9.59 -7.58 8.44
CA MET A 93 -8.57 -6.72 7.85
C MET A 93 -8.52 -5.35 8.55
N CYS A 94 -7.31 -4.88 8.88
CA CYS A 94 -7.06 -3.53 9.37
C CYS A 94 -7.53 -2.46 8.38
N VAL A 95 -8.46 -1.60 8.80
CA VAL A 95 -9.03 -0.54 7.95
C VAL A 95 -8.05 0.59 7.60
N VAL A 96 -6.93 0.70 8.31
CA VAL A 96 -5.94 1.78 8.12
C VAL A 96 -4.87 1.44 7.07
N CYS A 97 -4.48 0.17 6.99
CA CYS A 97 -3.44 -0.31 6.09
C CYS A 97 -3.92 -1.39 5.11
N GLU A 98 -5.20 -1.75 5.12
CA GLU A 98 -5.80 -2.71 4.18
C GLU A 98 -5.06 -4.06 4.16
N GLY A 99 -4.65 -4.55 5.33
CA GLY A 99 -3.89 -5.79 5.48
C GLY A 99 -2.40 -5.71 5.11
N LYS A 100 -1.90 -4.56 4.65
CA LYS A 100 -0.50 -4.37 4.21
C LYS A 100 0.49 -4.31 5.38
N GLY A 101 0.04 -3.99 6.59
CA GLY A 101 0.89 -3.80 7.79
C GLY A 101 1.70 -2.50 7.79
N VAL A 102 1.93 -1.90 6.64
CA VAL A 102 2.61 -0.61 6.47
C VAL A 102 1.68 0.44 5.87
N VAL A 103 2.01 1.72 6.07
CA VAL A 103 1.33 2.87 5.50
C VAL A 103 2.34 3.80 4.85
N ASN A 104 1.97 4.42 3.73
CA ASN A 104 2.72 5.55 3.18
C ASN A 104 2.65 6.73 4.16
N ILE A 105 3.77 7.43 4.39
CA ILE A 105 3.84 8.66 5.16
C ILE A 105 4.63 9.73 4.40
N ARG A 106 4.14 10.98 4.45
CA ARG A 106 4.86 12.12 3.87
C ARG A 106 5.97 12.57 4.81
N GLU A 107 7.14 12.84 4.27
CA GLU A 107 8.27 13.38 5.02
C GLU A 107 8.48 14.88 4.71
N PRO A 108 8.98 15.68 5.66
CA PRO A 108 9.23 15.31 7.06
C PRO A 108 7.93 15.14 7.87
N ASN A 109 7.92 14.20 8.83
CA ASN A 109 6.79 13.96 9.73
C ASN A 109 7.18 14.14 11.21
N GLU A 110 6.17 14.15 12.07
CA GLU A 110 6.28 14.13 13.52
C GLU A 110 5.25 13.19 14.14
N ILE A 111 5.50 12.78 15.38
CA ILE A 111 4.56 11.98 16.18
C ILE A 111 3.25 12.76 16.29
N CYS A 112 2.12 12.09 16.03
CA CYS A 112 0.81 12.74 16.14
C CYS A 112 0.55 13.10 17.61
N PRO A 113 0.33 14.40 17.94
CA PRO A 113 0.21 14.84 19.33
C PRO A 113 -1.06 14.28 19.99
N ASP A 114 -2.15 14.12 19.25
CA ASP A 114 -3.46 13.71 19.75
C ASP A 114 -3.51 12.25 20.23
N CYS A 115 -2.72 11.37 19.62
CA CYS A 115 -2.65 9.94 19.96
C CYS A 115 -1.28 9.50 20.50
N ILE A 116 -0.35 10.44 20.66
CA ILE A 116 1.02 10.22 21.14
C ILE A 116 1.71 9.05 20.41
N GLY A 117 1.47 8.95 19.10
CA GLY A 117 2.07 7.91 18.26
C GLY A 117 1.30 6.59 18.14
N SER A 118 0.33 6.29 19.01
CA SER A 118 -0.41 5.02 19.01
C SER A 118 -1.26 4.79 17.75
N GLY A 119 -1.67 5.87 17.07
CA GLY A 119 -2.63 5.80 15.97
C GLY A 119 -4.06 5.46 16.40
N ARG A 120 -4.36 5.38 17.70
CA ARG A 120 -5.71 5.10 18.24
C ARG A 120 -6.31 6.36 18.87
N ALA A 121 -7.64 6.43 18.96
CA ALA A 121 -8.35 7.45 19.72
C ALA A 121 -9.28 6.80 20.73
N GLY A 122 -9.16 7.22 22.00
CA GLY A 122 -9.93 6.66 23.11
C GLY A 122 -9.64 5.18 23.39
N ASP A 123 -10.39 4.62 24.32
CA ASP A 123 -10.29 3.21 24.73
C ASP A 123 -11.01 2.26 23.76
N ASP A 124 -11.99 2.77 22.99
CA ASP A 124 -12.75 2.03 21.96
C ASP A 124 -11.88 1.52 20.79
N GLY A 125 -10.59 1.85 20.77
CA GLY A 125 -9.64 1.30 19.82
C GLY A 125 -9.87 1.72 18.36
N ILE A 126 -10.61 2.82 18.12
CA ILE A 126 -10.84 3.36 16.77
C ILE A 126 -9.59 4.09 16.24
N PRO A 127 -9.40 4.21 14.90
CA PRO A 127 -8.28 4.95 14.35
C PRO A 127 -8.32 6.42 14.76
N CYS A 128 -7.19 6.97 15.22
CA CYS A 128 -7.06 8.39 15.52
C CYS A 128 -7.42 9.22 14.28
N LEU A 129 -8.42 10.09 14.42
CA LEU A 129 -8.99 10.87 13.31
C LEU A 129 -7.99 11.87 12.71
N ILE A 130 -7.05 12.37 13.51
CA ILE A 130 -6.07 13.39 13.10
C ILE A 130 -4.97 12.78 12.23
N CYS A 131 -4.32 11.70 12.67
CA CYS A 131 -3.31 10.99 11.87
C CYS A 131 -3.87 9.87 10.99
N LYS A 132 -5.17 9.63 11.01
CA LYS A 132 -5.87 8.52 10.32
C LYS A 132 -5.21 7.17 10.59
N GLY A 133 -4.92 6.87 11.86
CA GLY A 133 -4.27 5.62 12.27
C GLY A 133 -2.75 5.49 12.03
N LYS A 134 -2.09 6.47 11.41
CA LYS A 134 -0.66 6.39 11.07
C LYS A 134 0.31 6.63 12.24
N GLY A 135 -0.18 7.13 13.38
CA GLY A 135 0.64 7.54 14.53
C GLY A 135 1.54 8.77 14.29
N ALA A 136 1.47 9.38 13.11
CA ALA A 136 2.30 10.52 12.75
C ALA A 136 1.59 11.39 11.71
N VAL A 137 1.93 12.68 11.72
CA VAL A 137 1.41 13.72 10.83
C VAL A 137 2.56 14.38 10.06
N ALA A 138 2.29 14.87 8.86
CA ALA A 138 3.28 15.61 8.09
C ALA A 138 3.57 16.96 8.78
N LYS A 139 4.83 17.32 8.94
CA LYS A 139 5.21 18.63 9.49
C LYS A 139 4.72 19.72 8.55
N LYS A 140 4.09 20.76 9.10
CA LYS A 140 3.78 21.97 8.33
C LYS A 140 5.08 22.64 7.92
N ALA A 141 5.26 22.88 6.62
CA ALA A 141 6.36 23.72 6.14
C ALA A 141 6.20 25.13 6.74
N PHE A 142 7.20 25.58 7.51
CA PHE A 142 7.15 26.87 8.17
C PHE A 142 7.37 27.98 7.14
N TYR A 143 6.28 28.56 6.61
CA TYR A 143 6.36 29.64 5.64
C TYR A 143 6.91 30.91 6.31
N LYS A 144 8.19 31.22 6.06
CA LYS A 144 8.72 32.54 6.37
C LYS A 144 8.07 33.56 5.42
N GLY A 145 7.06 34.26 5.92
CA GLY A 145 6.63 35.53 5.32
C GLY A 145 7.83 36.49 5.24
N LYS A 146 7.94 37.21 4.13
CA LYS A 146 8.83 38.37 3.98
C LYS A 146 8.13 39.61 4.53
#